data_AF-A0A953INZ9-F1
#
_entry.id   AF-A0A953INZ9-F1
#
_cell.length_a   1.000
_cell.length_b   1.000
_cell.length_c   1.000
_cell.angle_alpha   90.00
_cell.angle_beta   90.00
_cell.angle_gamma   90.00
#
_symmetry.space_group_name_H-M   'P 1'
#
loop_
_entity.id
_entity.type
_entity.pdbx_description
1 polymer ?
#
loop_
_entity_poly.entity_id
_entity_poly.type
_entity_poly.pdbx_seq_one_letter_code
_entity_poly.pdbx_strand_id
1 'polypeptide(L)'
;MNAGSLRGASARLETLLVLGLSFAALLFGMDRSSVGVYDEGDVLYGAQRVLQGGVPYRDFWAIYGPAQYWVVAALFKLFGSSILVERLWDSLVRAGLATLAHGLSRRLGGRRIAVAVWLLTLGWLWLVRFYGYPLLPAALFGLGAVAMLLGAGGGSRRAATPFTVGVLAGCAGLFRP
;
A
#
# COMPACT_ATOMS: atom_id res chain seq x y z
N MET A 1 -12.28 -23.31 24.12
CA MET A 1 -11.87 -22.13 23.33
C MET A 1 -12.43 -20.88 24.00
N ASN A 2 -11.57 -19.93 24.41
CA ASN A 2 -12.02 -18.74 25.15
C ASN A 2 -12.66 -17.69 24.22
N ALA A 3 -13.65 -16.95 24.71
CA ALA A 3 -14.35 -15.90 23.96
C ALA A 3 -13.42 -14.84 23.33
N GLY A 4 -12.24 -14.60 23.93
CA GLY A 4 -11.20 -13.74 23.37
C GLY A 4 -10.53 -14.29 22.10
N SER A 5 -10.36 -15.62 21.98
CA SER A 5 -9.77 -16.23 20.77
C SER A 5 -10.75 -16.18 19.59
N LEU A 6 -12.05 -16.33 19.85
CA LEU A 6 -13.11 -16.21 18.85
C LEU A 6 -13.22 -14.78 18.30
N ARG A 7 -13.18 -13.76 19.18
CA ARG A 7 -13.18 -12.34 18.76
C ARG A 7 -11.93 -11.94 17.96
N GLY A 8 -10.77 -12.50 18.33
CA GLY A 8 -9.52 -12.29 17.59
C GLY A 8 -9.57 -12.91 16.19
N ALA A 9 -10.11 -14.13 16.08
CA ALA A 9 -10.27 -14.82 14.80
C ALA A 9 -11.25 -14.08 13.87
N SER A 10 -12.39 -13.60 14.39
CA SER A 10 -13.37 -12.86 13.58
C SER A 10 -12.81 -11.55 13.04
N ALA A 11 -12.04 -10.80 13.84
CA ALA A 11 -11.43 -9.54 13.41
C ALA A 11 -10.34 -9.74 12.32
N ARG A 12 -9.55 -10.82 12.44
CA ARG A 12 -8.58 -11.20 11.41
C ARG A 12 -9.28 -11.58 10.11
N LEU A 13 -10.33 -12.39 10.18
CA LEU A 13 -11.12 -12.77 9.02
C LEU A 13 -11.74 -11.55 8.33
N GLU A 14 -12.34 -10.64 9.10
CA GLU A 14 -12.89 -9.38 8.57
C GLU A 14 -11.83 -8.57 7.82
N THR A 15 -10.62 -8.45 8.39
CA THR A 15 -9.51 -7.73 7.77
C THR A 15 -9.05 -8.40 6.47
N LEU A 16 -8.92 -9.73 6.46
CA LEU A 16 -8.55 -10.50 5.26
C LEU A 16 -9.62 -10.41 4.18
N LEU A 17 -10.90 -10.42 4.54
CA LEU A 17 -12.00 -10.24 3.61
C LEU A 17 -12.00 -8.84 3.00
N VAL A 18 -11.82 -7.80 3.81
CA VAL A 18 -11.71 -6.41 3.32
C VAL A 18 -10.53 -6.26 2.36
N LEU A 19 -9.37 -6.82 2.71
CA LEU A 19 -8.18 -6.81 1.86
C LEU A 19 -8.43 -7.55 0.54
N GLY A 20 -8.93 -8.79 0.62
CA GLY A 20 -9.20 -9.63 -0.55
C GLY A 20 -10.24 -9.04 -1.50
N LEU A 21 -11.34 -8.50 -0.95
CA LEU A 21 -12.40 -7.84 -1.74
C LEU A 21 -11.88 -6.54 -2.38
N SER A 22 -11.10 -5.74 -1.64
CA SER A 22 -10.49 -4.52 -2.19
C SER A 22 -9.55 -4.85 -3.34
N PHE A 23 -8.67 -5.85 -3.14
CA PHE A 23 -7.74 -6.30 -4.17
C PHE A 23 -8.48 -6.82 -5.40
N ALA A 24 -9.47 -7.70 -5.22
CA ALA A 24 -10.28 -8.23 -6.33
C ALA A 24 -11.01 -7.13 -7.10
N ALA A 25 -11.62 -6.16 -6.42
CA ALA A 25 -12.30 -5.03 -7.06
C ALA A 25 -11.35 -4.15 -7.87
N LEU A 26 -10.15 -3.88 -7.35
CA LEU A 26 -9.11 -3.10 -8.04
C LEU A 26 -8.54 -3.85 -9.25
N LEU A 27 -8.33 -5.17 -9.13
CA LEU A 27 -7.91 -6.01 -10.26
C LEU A 27 -8.96 -6.03 -11.38
N PHE A 28 -10.24 -6.06 -11.02
CA PHE A 28 -11.32 -6.04 -12.00
C PHE A 28 -11.40 -4.67 -12.69
N GLY A 29 -11.27 -3.58 -11.93
CA GLY A 29 -11.28 -2.21 -12.43
C GLY A 29 -10.01 -1.74 -13.14
N MET A 30 -8.95 -2.54 -13.11
CA MET A 30 -7.66 -2.20 -13.71
C MET A 30 -7.81 -1.98 -15.22
N ASP A 31 -7.40 -0.80 -15.68
CA ASP A 31 -7.25 -0.54 -17.11
C ASP A 31 -6.20 -1.51 -17.67
N ARG A 32 -6.43 -2.05 -18.86
CA ARG A 32 -5.49 -2.92 -19.57
C ARG A 32 -5.17 -2.40 -20.97
N SER A 33 -5.80 -1.31 -21.38
CA SER A 33 -5.74 -0.77 -22.73
C SER A 33 -4.67 0.31 -22.91
N SER A 34 -4.37 1.06 -21.84
CA SER A 34 -3.45 2.18 -21.89
C SER A 34 -2.41 2.13 -20.76
N VAL A 35 -1.30 2.84 -20.95
CA VAL A 35 -0.20 3.04 -19.99
C VAL A 35 -0.02 4.54 -19.77
N GLY A 36 0.08 4.95 -18.50
CA GLY A 36 0.35 6.34 -18.15
C GLY A 36 1.77 6.72 -18.53
N VAL A 37 1.98 7.30 -19.71
CA VAL A 37 3.32 7.56 -20.28
C VAL A 37 4.24 8.34 -19.34
N TYR A 38 3.69 9.27 -18.56
CA TYR A 38 4.46 10.04 -17.58
C TYR A 38 4.71 9.27 -16.29
N ASP A 39 3.73 9.20 -15.39
CA ASP A 39 3.94 8.69 -14.02
C ASP A 39 4.29 7.20 -13.99
N GLU A 40 3.53 6.39 -14.72
CA GLU A 40 3.73 4.94 -14.77
C GLU A 40 4.97 4.62 -15.61
N GLY A 41 5.16 5.31 -16.74
CA GLY A 41 6.33 5.17 -17.62
C GLY A 41 7.65 5.47 -16.91
N ASP A 42 7.71 6.52 -16.09
CA ASP A 42 8.89 6.86 -15.29
C ASP A 42 9.27 5.71 -14.34
N VAL A 43 8.30 5.16 -13.62
CA VAL A 43 8.51 4.04 -12.70
C VAL A 43 8.95 2.78 -13.42
N LEU A 44 8.30 2.44 -14.53
CA LEU A 44 8.64 1.29 -15.36
C LEU A 44 10.06 1.40 -15.92
N TYR A 45 10.40 2.57 -16.48
CA TYR A 45 11.73 2.85 -17.01
C TYR A 45 12.80 2.82 -15.91
N GLY A 46 12.56 3.51 -14.79
CA GLY A 46 13.49 3.53 -13.66
C GLY A 46 13.74 2.13 -13.10
N ALA A 47 12.71 1.29 -13.02
CA ALA A 47 12.85 -0.11 -12.62
C ALA A 47 13.72 -0.92 -13.62
N GLN A 48 13.57 -0.70 -14.94
CA GLN A 48 14.47 -1.31 -15.94
C GLN A 48 15.92 -0.84 -15.76
N ARG A 49 16.14 0.45 -15.49
CA ARG A 49 17.49 0.98 -15.23
C ARG A 49 18.11 0.34 -14.01
N VAL A 50 17.34 0.14 -12.93
CA VAL A 50 17.80 -0.57 -11.73
C VAL A 50 18.17 -2.02 -12.03
N LEU A 51 17.37 -2.74 -12.83
CA LEU A 51 17.71 -4.11 -13.25
C LEU A 51 19.03 -4.20 -14.03
N GLN A 52 19.36 -3.14 -14.78
CA GLN A 52 20.62 -3.01 -15.52
C GLN A 52 21.80 -2.54 -14.65
N GLY A 53 21.61 -2.45 -13.33
CA GLY A 53 22.65 -2.03 -12.37
C GLY A 53 22.71 -0.52 -12.12
N GLY A 54 21.77 0.25 -12.66
CA GLY A 54 21.68 1.69 -12.42
C GLY A 54 21.18 2.03 -11.02
N VAL A 55 21.72 3.09 -10.44
CA VAL A 55 21.32 3.63 -9.14
C VAL A 55 20.51 4.92 -9.35
N PRO A 56 19.28 5.04 -8.82
CA PRO A 56 18.47 6.25 -8.93
C PRO A 56 19.23 7.50 -8.44
N TYR A 57 19.01 8.64 -9.09
CA TYR A 57 19.70 9.93 -8.87
C TYR A 57 21.21 9.96 -9.17
N ARG A 58 21.88 8.81 -9.31
CA ARG A 58 23.30 8.74 -9.68
C ARG A 58 23.47 8.45 -11.17
N ASP A 59 22.82 7.40 -11.66
CA ASP A 59 23.05 6.88 -13.02
C ASP A 59 21.89 7.20 -13.98
N PHE A 60 20.76 7.67 -13.45
CA PHE A 60 19.62 8.14 -14.23
C PHE A 60 18.79 9.14 -13.41
N TRP A 61 18.09 10.01 -14.11
CA TRP A 61 17.17 10.97 -13.50
C TRP A 61 15.95 10.24 -12.92
N ALA A 62 15.58 10.61 -11.69
CA ALA A 62 14.44 10.05 -10.98
C ALA A 62 13.65 11.19 -10.34
N ILE A 63 12.36 11.28 -10.65
CA ILE A 63 11.47 12.30 -10.06
C ILE A 63 10.96 11.88 -8.68
N TYR A 64 10.78 10.58 -8.46
CA TYR A 64 10.24 10.02 -7.23
C TYR A 64 11.31 9.45 -6.33
N GLY A 65 10.94 9.13 -5.09
CA GLY A 65 11.79 8.44 -4.13
C GLY A 65 12.33 7.11 -4.68
N PRO A 66 13.54 6.68 -4.26
CA PRO A 66 14.22 5.55 -4.88
C PRO A 66 13.53 4.20 -4.63
N ALA A 67 12.72 4.10 -3.55
CA ALA A 67 12.10 2.84 -3.16
C ALA A 67 11.11 2.29 -4.18
N GLN A 68 10.37 3.14 -4.90
CA GLN A 68 9.44 2.65 -5.92
C GLN A 68 10.19 1.88 -7.01
N TYR A 69 11.26 2.46 -7.54
CA TYR A 69 12.06 1.82 -8.59
C TYR A 69 12.71 0.52 -8.10
N TRP A 70 13.21 0.50 -6.86
CA TRP A 70 13.79 -0.71 -6.28
C TRP A 70 12.78 -1.84 -6.08
N VAL A 71 11.59 -1.53 -5.56
CA VAL A 71 10.54 -2.54 -5.33
C VAL A 71 10.06 -3.10 -6.67
N VAL A 72 9.76 -2.24 -7.64
CA VAL A 72 9.29 -2.70 -8.96
C VAL A 72 10.39 -3.48 -9.69
N ALA A 73 11.65 -3.06 -9.61
CA ALA A 73 12.77 -3.80 -10.18
C ALA A 73 12.94 -5.19 -9.53
N ALA A 74 12.82 -5.28 -8.20
CA ALA A 74 12.87 -6.57 -7.50
C ALA A 74 11.73 -7.49 -7.95
N LEU A 75 10.53 -6.97 -8.13
CA LEU A 75 9.39 -7.73 -8.65
C LEU A 75 9.61 -8.18 -10.10
N PHE A 76 10.15 -7.31 -10.95
CA PHE A 76 10.50 -7.67 -12.32
C PHE A 76 11.58 -8.76 -12.39
N LYS A 77 12.53 -8.76 -11.46
CA LYS A 77 13.54 -9.82 -11.35
C LYS A 77 12.91 -11.19 -11.03
N LEU A 78 11.83 -11.21 -10.24
CA LEU A 78 11.16 -12.44 -9.79
C LEU A 78 10.11 -12.95 -10.79
N PHE A 79 9.32 -12.05 -11.37
CA PHE A 79 8.14 -12.39 -12.17
C PHE A 79 8.24 -12.00 -13.65
N GLY A 80 9.36 -11.38 -14.05
CA GLY A 80 9.56 -10.81 -15.37
C GLY A 80 9.10 -9.36 -15.48
N SER A 81 9.73 -8.63 -16.40
CA SER A 81 9.42 -7.24 -16.71
C SER A 81 8.09 -7.13 -17.44
N SER A 82 7.03 -6.69 -16.74
CA SER A 82 5.73 -6.41 -17.37
C SER A 82 4.96 -5.34 -16.63
N ILE A 83 4.15 -4.58 -17.36
CA ILE A 83 3.22 -3.59 -16.78
C ILE A 83 2.28 -4.27 -15.78
N LEU A 84 1.84 -5.50 -16.07
CA LEU A 84 0.96 -6.24 -15.17
C LEU A 84 1.60 -6.44 -13.79
N VAL A 85 2.89 -6.79 -13.71
CA VAL A 85 3.59 -7.01 -12.43
C VAL A 85 3.62 -5.72 -11.60
N GLU A 86 3.86 -4.58 -12.23
CA GLU A 86 3.80 -3.26 -11.58
C GLU A 86 2.37 -2.98 -11.07
N ARG A 87 1.34 -3.17 -11.91
CA ARG A 87 -0.05 -2.89 -11.53
C ARG A 87 -0.60 -3.84 -10.48
N LEU A 88 -0.10 -5.08 -10.41
CA LEU A 88 -0.42 -6.01 -9.32
C LEU A 88 0.14 -5.50 -7.99
N TRP A 89 1.35 -4.93 -8.00
CA TRP A 89 1.93 -4.26 -6.84
C TRP A 89 1.11 -3.03 -6.43
N ASP A 90 0.79 -2.14 -7.36
CA ASP A 90 -0.05 -0.96 -7.09
C ASP A 90 -1.43 -1.34 -6.51
N SER A 91 -2.07 -2.37 -7.09
CA SER A 91 -3.36 -2.88 -6.60
C SER A 91 -3.27 -3.42 -5.18
N LEU A 92 -2.16 -4.09 -4.83
CA LEU A 92 -1.92 -4.59 -3.48
C LEU A 92 -1.75 -3.44 -2.49
N VAL A 93 -1.00 -2.41 -2.85
CA VAL A 93 -0.79 -1.21 -2.02
C VAL A 93 -2.13 -0.49 -1.78
N ARG A 94 -2.92 -0.27 -2.83
CA ARG A 94 -4.26 0.33 -2.75
C ARG A 94 -5.21 -0.47 -1.88
N ALA A 95 -5.21 -1.80 -2.02
CA ALA A 95 -6.01 -2.68 -1.17
C ALA A 95 -5.58 -2.59 0.30
N GLY A 96 -4.27 -2.49 0.56
CA GLY A 96 -3.71 -2.24 1.88
C GLY A 96 -4.20 -0.92 2.48
N LEU A 97 -4.21 0.16 1.68
CA LEU A 97 -4.70 1.49 2.09
C LEU A 97 -6.17 1.44 2.49
N ALA A 98 -7.02 0.88 1.63
CA ALA A 98 -8.46 0.73 1.92
C ALA A 98 -8.69 -0.10 3.20
N THR A 99 -7.87 -1.14 3.41
CA THR A 99 -7.93 -2.00 4.60
C THR A 99 -7.49 -1.27 5.87
N LEU A 100 -6.42 -0.46 5.81
CA LEU A 100 -6.00 0.36 6.95
C LEU A 100 -7.04 1.44 7.29
N ALA A 101 -7.61 2.09 6.28
CA ALA A 101 -8.68 3.07 6.48
C ALA A 101 -9.90 2.44 7.16
N HIS A 102 -10.32 1.24 6.72
CA HIS A 102 -11.35 0.45 7.38
C HIS A 102 -10.98 0.14 8.84
N GLY A 103 -9.77 -0.38 9.08
CA GLY A 103 -9.32 -0.77 10.42
C GLY A 103 -9.27 0.39 11.41
N LEU A 104 -8.79 1.55 10.98
CA LEU A 104 -8.74 2.78 11.78
C LEU A 104 -10.16 3.28 12.11
N SER A 105 -11.01 3.42 11.10
CA SER A 105 -12.40 3.87 11.28
C SER A 105 -13.24 2.90 12.12
N ARG A 106 -12.95 1.59 12.04
CA ARG A 106 -13.59 0.57 12.91
C ARG A 106 -13.31 0.80 14.38
N ARG A 107 -12.10 1.26 14.73
CA ARG A 107 -11.70 1.58 16.11
C ARG A 107 -12.33 2.88 16.61
N LEU A 108 -12.50 3.87 15.75
CA LEU A 108 -12.94 5.22 16.12
C LEU A 108 -14.47 5.42 16.04
N GLY A 109 -15.14 4.79 15.08
CA GLY A 109 -16.54 5.07 14.73
C GLY A 109 -17.46 3.85 14.61
N GLY A 110 -16.96 2.65 14.93
CA GLY A 110 -17.75 1.42 14.84
C GLY A 110 -17.93 0.88 13.40
N ARG A 111 -18.76 -0.15 13.23
CA ARG A 111 -18.80 -0.97 11.99
C ARG A 111 -19.38 -0.22 10.79
N ARG A 112 -20.45 0.55 10.99
CA ARG A 112 -21.13 1.26 9.90
C ARG A 112 -20.23 2.33 9.29
N ILE A 113 -19.57 3.11 10.14
CA ILE A 113 -18.60 4.12 9.70
C ILE A 113 -17.42 3.44 8.99
N ALA A 114 -16.93 2.31 9.50
CA ALA A 114 -15.84 1.59 8.88
C ALA A 114 -16.14 1.11 7.46
N VAL A 115 -17.33 0.53 7.25
CA VAL A 115 -17.77 0.09 5.92
C VAL A 115 -17.94 1.29 4.99
N ALA A 116 -18.52 2.40 5.46
CA ALA A 116 -18.66 3.61 4.63
C ALA A 116 -17.30 4.18 4.22
N VAL A 117 -16.36 4.34 5.15
CA VAL A 117 -15.00 4.81 4.88
C VAL A 117 -14.27 3.86 3.93
N TRP A 118 -14.41 2.55 4.12
CA TRP A 118 -13.84 1.55 3.23
C TRP A 118 -14.36 1.69 1.80
N LEU A 119 -15.69 1.74 1.61
CA LEU A 119 -16.30 1.86 0.29
C LEU A 119 -15.95 3.18 -0.40
N LEU A 120 -15.93 4.30 0.33
CA LEU A 120 -15.53 5.59 -0.22
C LEU A 120 -14.05 5.60 -0.62
N THR A 121 -13.18 5.06 0.22
CA THR A 121 -11.74 4.96 -0.07
C THR A 121 -11.49 4.05 -1.26
N LEU A 122 -12.13 2.87 -1.29
CA LEU A 122 -12.01 1.91 -2.38
C LEU A 122 -12.58 2.49 -3.68
N GLY A 123 -13.73 3.16 -3.64
CA GLY A 123 -14.34 3.81 -4.79
C GLY A 123 -13.45 4.92 -5.36
N TRP A 124 -12.87 5.76 -4.51
CA TRP A 124 -11.89 6.77 -4.93
C TRP A 124 -10.65 6.12 -5.57
N LEU A 125 -10.06 5.12 -4.92
CA LEU A 125 -8.90 4.39 -5.46
C LEU A 125 -9.24 3.59 -6.72
N TRP A 126 -10.49 3.22 -6.94
CA TRP A 126 -10.94 2.57 -8.18
C TRP A 126 -11.07 3.57 -9.34
N LEU A 127 -11.54 4.79 -9.05
CA LEU A 127 -11.68 5.86 -10.04
C LEU A 127 -10.34 6.48 -10.44
N VAL A 128 -9.39 6.60 -9.51
CA VAL A 128 -8.08 7.21 -9.77
C VAL A 128 -7.16 6.20 -10.48
N ARG A 129 -6.90 6.41 -11.77
CA ARG A 129 -6.12 5.48 -12.61
C ARG A 129 -4.62 5.79 -12.75
N PHE A 130 -4.03 6.47 -11.75
CA PHE A 130 -2.58 6.68 -11.69
C PHE A 130 -1.86 5.45 -11.13
N TYR A 131 -1.51 4.50 -12.00
CA TYR A 131 -0.77 3.30 -11.61
C TYR A 131 0.69 3.61 -11.28
N GLY A 132 1.26 2.86 -10.34
CA GLY A 132 2.66 3.01 -9.92
C GLY A 132 2.99 4.30 -9.20
N TYR A 133 1.99 5.09 -8.83
CA TYR A 133 2.22 6.41 -8.25
C TYR A 133 2.79 6.31 -6.82
N PRO A 134 4.03 6.77 -6.56
CA PRO A 134 4.73 6.49 -5.29
C PRO A 134 4.10 7.13 -4.04
N LEU A 135 3.13 8.05 -4.23
CA LEU A 135 2.34 8.58 -3.12
C LEU A 135 1.55 7.49 -2.38
N LEU A 136 1.03 6.49 -3.08
CA LEU A 136 0.18 5.46 -2.49
C LEU A 136 0.93 4.56 -1.50
N PRO A 137 2.11 4.00 -1.83
CA PRO A 137 2.90 3.27 -0.84
C PRO A 137 3.40 4.19 0.28
N ALA A 138 3.77 5.44 -0.01
CA ALA A 138 4.13 6.41 1.04
C ALA A 138 2.98 6.64 2.03
N ALA A 139 1.76 6.83 1.52
CA ALA A 139 0.55 6.98 2.33
C ALA A 139 0.25 5.69 3.13
N LEU A 140 0.47 4.51 2.55
CA LEU A 140 0.28 3.23 3.22
C LEU A 140 1.17 3.11 4.45
N PHE A 141 2.47 3.38 4.29
CA PHE A 141 3.43 3.33 5.39
C PHE A 141 3.17 4.43 6.42
N GLY A 142 2.85 5.65 5.98
CA GLY A 142 2.51 6.77 6.87
C GLY A 142 1.26 6.49 7.72
N LEU A 143 0.17 6.02 7.10
CA LEU A 143 -1.04 5.62 7.82
C LEU A 143 -0.81 4.40 8.72
N GLY A 144 0.04 3.46 8.30
CA GLY A 144 0.49 2.34 9.14
C GLY A 144 1.19 2.83 10.42
N ALA A 145 2.09 3.80 10.29
CA ALA A 145 2.78 4.41 11.43
C ALA A 145 1.78 5.05 12.41
N VAL A 146 0.82 5.82 11.90
CA VAL A 146 -0.26 6.42 12.71
C VAL A 146 -1.12 5.34 13.38
N ALA A 147 -1.51 4.30 12.65
CA ALA A 147 -2.32 3.20 13.19
C ALA A 147 -1.62 2.43 14.32
N MET A 148 -0.29 2.31 14.25
CA MET A 148 0.53 1.73 15.31
C MET A 148 0.57 2.63 16.54
N LEU A 149 0.78 3.94 16.38
CA LEU A 149 0.76 4.91 17.47
C LEU A 149 -0.59 4.92 18.20
N LEU A 150 -1.70 4.95 17.46
CA LEU A 150 -3.05 4.90 18.04
C LEU A 150 -3.35 3.56 18.73
N GLY A 151 -2.78 2.46 18.24
CA GLY A 151 -2.91 1.14 18.88
C GLY A 151 -2.12 0.99 20.18
N ALA A 152 -1.03 1.75 20.34
CA ALA A 152 -0.16 1.68 21.51
C ALA A 152 -0.74 2.38 22.75
N GLY A 153 -1.63 3.36 22.58
CA GLY A 153 -2.24 4.11 23.69
C GLY A 153 -3.32 3.36 24.49
N GLY A 154 -3.75 2.18 24.04
CA GLY A 154 -4.85 1.41 24.62
C GLY A 154 -4.41 0.23 25.49
N GLY A 155 -3.79 0.49 26.65
CA GLY A 155 -3.80 -0.36 27.86
C GLY A 155 -3.29 -1.82 27.82
N SER A 156 -2.99 -2.43 26.67
CA SER A 156 -2.50 -3.81 26.56
C SER A 156 -1.16 -3.84 25.82
N ARG A 157 -0.16 -4.49 26.42
CA ARG A 157 1.27 -4.57 26.08
C ARG A 157 1.60 -5.06 24.66
N ARG A 158 1.22 -4.31 23.64
CA ARG A 158 1.89 -4.25 22.33
C ARG A 158 2.12 -2.77 22.03
N ALA A 159 2.98 -2.15 22.84
CA ALA A 159 3.51 -0.84 22.48
C ALA A 159 4.14 -1.00 21.10
N ALA A 160 3.66 -0.24 20.12
CA ALA A 160 4.42 -0.01 18.91
C ALA A 160 5.79 0.47 19.38
N THR A 161 6.85 -0.30 19.11
CA THR A 161 8.19 0.18 19.44
C THR A 161 8.39 1.46 18.63
N PRO A 162 8.81 2.57 19.25
CA PRO A 162 9.08 3.82 18.53
C PRO A 162 9.97 3.59 17.29
N PHE A 163 10.84 2.58 17.38
CA PHE A 163 11.62 2.06 16.27
C PHE A 163 10.78 1.62 15.06
N THR A 164 9.76 0.75 15.22
CA THR A 164 8.94 0.31 14.08
C THR A 164 8.15 1.45 13.45
N VAL A 165 7.66 2.40 14.27
CA VAL A 165 7.01 3.61 13.76
C VAL A 165 7.99 4.45 12.93
N GLY A 166 9.22 4.61 13.43
CA GLY A 166 10.31 5.28 12.71
C GLY A 166 10.68 4.59 11.40
N VAL A 167 10.71 3.25 11.38
CA VAL A 167 10.95 2.47 10.15
C VAL A 167 9.84 2.73 9.13
N LEU A 168 8.57 2.69 9.53
CA LEU A 168 7.45 2.97 8.61
C LEU A 168 7.50 4.41 8.08
N ALA A 169 7.80 5.39 8.93
CA ALA A 169 7.97 6.78 8.51
C ALA A 169 9.16 6.93 7.53
N GLY A 170 10.28 6.27 7.81
CA GLY A 170 11.44 6.23 6.92
C GLY A 170 11.12 5.57 5.57
N CYS A 171 10.39 4.45 5.57
CA CYS A 171 9.88 3.83 4.35
C CYS A 171 9.01 4.82 3.56
N ALA A 172 8.09 5.52 4.22
CA ALA A 172 7.26 6.53 3.54
C ALA A 172 8.13 7.60 2.85
N GLY A 173 9.14 8.12 3.54
CA GLY A 173 10.09 9.08 2.98
C GLY A 173 10.93 8.53 1.81
N LEU A 174 11.23 7.23 1.79
CA LEU A 174 11.94 6.61 0.65
C LEU A 174 11.08 6.47 -0.61
N PHE A 175 9.75 6.41 -0.49
CA PHE A 175 8.85 6.45 -1.64
C PHE A 175 8.59 7.88 -2.10
N ARG A 176 8.47 8.81 -1.15
CA ARG A 176 8.22 10.22 -1.42
C ARG A 176 8.84 11.10 -0.32
N PRO A 177 10.05 11.65 -0.56
CA PRO A 177 10.74 12.51 0.39
C PRO A 177 10.11 13.90 0.51
#